data_AF-A0A538C9Z1-F1
#
_entry.id   AF-A0A538C9Z1-F1
#
_cell.length_a   1.000
_cell.length_b   1.000
_cell.length_c   1.000
_cell.angle_alpha   90.00
_cell.angle_beta   90.00
_cell.angle_gamma   90.00
#
_symmetry.space_group_name_H-M   'P 1'
#
loop_
_entity.id
_entity.type
_entity.pdbx_description
1 polymer ?
#
loop_
_entity_poly.entity_id
_entity_poly.type
_entity_poly.pdbx_seq_one_letter_code
_entity_poly.pdbx_strand_id
1 'polypeptide(L)' 'VFALGVKPEYQHTGVAARMYQMHFEAAARTPQTGGEMGWILETNKAMNRAMEGMGGKVVRKYRVYERELSGPTG' A
#
# COMPACT_ATOMS: atom_id res chain seq x y z
N VAL A 1 6.58 -6.58 5.36
CA VAL A 1 6.35 -6.95 3.94
C VAL A 1 6.57 -5.73 3.08
N PHE A 2 7.24 -5.89 1.93
CA PHE A 2 7.64 -4.77 1.07
C PHE A 2 6.56 -4.40 0.03
N ALA A 3 5.79 -5.38 -0.48
CA ALA A 3 4.68 -5.14 -1.40
C ALA A 3 3.58 -6.20 -1.24
N LEU A 4 2.33 -5.78 -1.37
CA LEU A 4 1.15 -6.65 -1.39
C LEU A 4 0.39 -6.40 -2.70
N GLY A 5 0.19 -7.46 -3.47
CA GLY A 5 -0.51 -7.41 -4.75
C GLY A 5 -1.18 -8.74 -5.04
N VAL A 6 -2.42 -8.68 -5.50
CA VAL A 6 -3.16 -9.84 -6.01
C VAL A 6 -3.22 -9.73 -7.52
N LYS A 7 -2.88 -10.82 -8.21
CA LYS A 7 -2.96 -10.89 -9.67
C LYS A 7 -4.40 -10.57 -10.13
N PRO A 8 -4.59 -9.87 -11.27
CA PRO A 8 -5.90 -9.38 -11.72
C PRO A 8 -7.00 -10.46 -11.70
N GLU A 9 -6.66 -11.67 -12.10
CA GLU A 9 -7.59 -12.81 -12.22
C GLU A 9 -8.18 -13.24 -10.87
N TYR A 10 -7.53 -12.90 -9.76
CA TYR A 10 -7.90 -13.31 -8.41
C TYR A 10 -8.42 -12.16 -7.54
N GLN A 11 -8.49 -10.94 -8.06
CA GLN A 11 -8.92 -9.76 -7.27
C GLN A 11 -10.36 -9.88 -6.74
N HIS A 12 -11.21 -10.64 -7.42
CA HIS A 12 -12.61 -10.87 -7.03
C HIS A 12 -12.83 -12.06 -6.09
N THR A 13 -11.78 -12.83 -5.78
CA THR A 13 -11.89 -14.09 -5.02
C THR A 13 -11.75 -13.92 -3.50
N GLY A 14 -11.56 -12.69 -3.02
CA GLY A 14 -11.39 -12.40 -1.59
C GLY A 14 -9.99 -12.72 -1.03
N VAL A 15 -9.07 -13.21 -1.86
CA VAL A 15 -7.68 -13.54 -1.47
C VAL A 15 -6.94 -12.35 -0.84
N ALA A 16 -7.23 -11.13 -1.30
CA ALA A 16 -6.68 -9.90 -0.71
C ALA A 16 -7.07 -9.75 0.77
N ALA A 17 -8.34 -9.98 1.10
CA ALA A 17 -8.83 -9.89 2.48
C ALA A 17 -8.13 -10.90 3.40
N ARG A 18 -7.95 -12.14 2.92
CA ARG A 18 -7.23 -13.18 3.68
C ARG A 18 -5.74 -12.84 3.86
N MET A 19 -5.08 -12.24 2.87
CA MET A 19 -3.69 -11.77 3.03
C MET A 19 -3.55 -10.72 4.13
N TYR A 20 -4.47 -9.76 4.19
CA TYR A 20 -4.49 -8.75 5.25
C TYR A 20 -4.73 -9.37 6.64
N GLN A 21 -5.70 -10.29 6.75
CA GLN A 21 -5.98 -10.99 8.00
C GLN A 21 -4.76 -11.78 8.50
N MET A 22 -4.08 -12.51 7.61
CA MET A 22 -2.87 -13.26 7.97
C MET A 22 -1.73 -12.34 8.40
N HIS A 23 -1.61 -11.14 7.81
CA HIS A 23 -0.65 -10.14 8.27
C HIS A 23 -0.95 -9.64 9.67
N PHE A 24 -2.23 -9.39 9.98
CA PHE A 24 -2.65 -8.98 11.31
C PHE A 24 -2.42 -10.09 12.36
N GLU A 25 -2.79 -11.34 12.03
CA GLU A 25 -2.53 -12.51 12.88
C GLU A 25 -1.02 -12.72 13.11
N ALA A 26 -0.19 -12.53 12.10
CA ALA A 26 1.26 -12.59 12.23
C ALA A 26 1.83 -11.48 13.12
N ALA A 27 1.31 -10.24 13.00
CA ALA A 27 1.70 -9.12 13.86
C ALA A 27 1.25 -9.29 15.32
N ALA A 28 0.11 -9.95 15.56
CA ALA A 28 -0.37 -10.30 16.89
C ALA A 28 0.48 -11.38 17.57
N ARG A 29 1.03 -12.34 16.81
CA ARG A 29 1.89 -13.41 17.32
C ARG A 29 3.25 -12.93 17.81
N THR A 30 3.80 -11.88 17.20
CA THR A 30 5.05 -11.25 17.62
C THR A 30 4.76 -9.77 17.83
N PRO A 31 4.38 -9.32 19.05
CA PRO A 31 3.77 -8.02 19.26
C PRO A 31 4.59 -6.89 18.62
N GLN A 32 4.16 -6.48 17.43
CA GLN A 32 4.67 -5.30 16.75
C GLN A 32 3.79 -4.15 17.21
N THR A 33 4.41 -3.13 17.81
CA THR A 33 3.71 -1.92 18.29
C THR A 33 3.13 -1.07 17.16
N GLY A 34 3.50 -1.35 15.92
CA GLY A 34 2.91 -0.74 14.74
C GLY A 34 3.44 -1.35 13.45
N GLY A 35 2.77 -1.05 12.34
CA GLY A 35 3.23 -1.35 11.00
C GLY A 35 3.00 -0.13 10.11
N GLU A 36 4.05 0.33 9.43
CA GLU A 36 3.90 1.32 8.37
C GLU A 36 3.71 0.58 7.04
N MET A 37 2.60 0.85 6.39
CA MET A 37 2.48 0.59 4.96
C MET A 37 3.09 1.78 4.24
N GLY A 38 4.00 1.49 3.30
CA GLY A 38 4.77 2.49 2.58
C GLY A 38 3.89 3.35 1.66
N TRP A 39 4.31 3.48 0.40
CA TRP A 39 3.69 4.44 -0.50
C TRP A 39 2.61 3.74 -1.32
N ILE A 40 1.35 4.08 -1.07
CA ILE A 40 0.21 3.61 -1.86
C ILE A 40 -0.16 4.74 -2.83
N LEU A 41 -0.31 4.39 -4.11
CA LEU A 41 -0.80 5.34 -5.12
C LEU A 41 -2.20 5.83 -4.75
N GLU A 42 -2.43 7.13 -4.81
CA GLU A 42 -3.74 7.74 -4.52
C GLU A 42 -4.84 7.20 -5.46
N THR A 43 -4.46 6.81 -6.67
CA THR A 43 -5.35 6.20 -7.66
C THR A 43 -5.73 4.75 -7.36
N ASN A 44 -4.99 4.05 -6.48
CA ASN A 44 -5.27 2.67 -6.10
C ASN A 44 -6.39 2.61 -5.04
N LYS A 45 -7.62 2.86 -5.49
CA LYS A 45 -8.82 2.89 -4.65
C LYS A 45 -9.05 1.59 -3.87
N ALA A 46 -8.69 0.45 -4.45
CA ALA A 46 -8.85 -0.85 -3.79
C ALA A 46 -7.94 -0.97 -2.56
N MET A 47 -6.65 -0.62 -2.71
CA MET A 47 -5.70 -0.64 -1.61
C MET A 47 -6.03 0.44 -0.57
N ASN A 48 -6.42 1.64 -0.99
CA ASN A 48 -6.81 2.73 -0.07
C ASN A 48 -8.03 2.34 0.79
N ARG A 49 -9.07 1.74 0.20
CA ARG A 49 -10.24 1.25 0.96
C ARG A 49 -9.89 0.10 1.90
N ALA A 50 -9.03 -0.83 1.46
CA ALA A 50 -8.57 -1.90 2.32
C ALA A 50 -7.82 -1.34 3.55
N MET A 51 -7.01 -0.30 3.35
CA MET A 51 -6.32 0.37 4.45
C MET A 51 -7.25 1.08 5.43
N GLU A 52 -8.22 1.83 4.92
CA GLU A 52 -9.25 2.45 5.75
C GLU A 52 -10.02 1.40 6.56
N GLY A 53 -10.39 0.28 5.93
CA GLY A 53 -11.06 -0.84 6.59
C GLY A 53 -10.22 -1.54 7.68
N MET A 54 -8.88 -1.47 7.58
CA MET A 54 -7.96 -1.99 8.60
C MET A 54 -7.62 -0.96 9.68
N GLY A 55 -8.22 0.24 9.66
CA GLY A 55 -7.91 1.32 10.60
C GLY A 55 -6.63 2.11 10.28
N GLY A 56 -6.08 1.92 9.08
CA GLY A 56 -4.94 2.69 8.58
C GLY A 56 -5.31 4.15 8.40
N LYS A 57 -4.43 5.06 8.85
CA LYS A 57 -4.57 6.50 8.66
C LYS A 57 -3.57 6.97 7.61
N VAL A 58 -3.99 7.86 6.71
CA VAL A 58 -3.06 8.51 5.78
C VAL A 58 -2.23 9.52 6.57
N VAL A 59 -0.97 9.17 6.86
CA VAL A 59 -0.06 10.02 7.64
C VAL A 59 0.57 11.10 6.77
N ARG A 60 0.87 10.80 5.49
CA ARG A 60 1.53 11.73 4.55
C ARG A 60 1.01 11.52 3.13
N LYS A 61 0.86 12.62 2.38
CA LYS A 61 0.59 12.60 0.94
C LYS A 61 1.79 13.20 0.21
N TYR A 62 2.36 12.43 -0.71
CA TYR A 62 3.51 12.83 -1.52
C TYR A 62 3.05 13.06 -2.96
N ARG A 63 3.57 14.09 -3.62
CA ARG A 63 3.38 14.33 -5.06
C ARG A 63 4.74 14.27 -5.72
N VAL A 64 4.87 13.40 -6.72
CA VAL A 64 6.09 13.27 -7.51
C VAL A 64 6.05 14.31 -8.62
N TYR A 65 7.08 15.13 -8.71
CA TYR A 65 7.28 16.08 -9.80
C TYR A 65 8.49 15.63 -10.60
N GLU A 66 8.35 15.64 -11.91
CA GLU A 66 9.44 15.39 -12.84
C GLU A 66 9.89 16.72 -13.45
N ARG A 67 11.20 16.90 -13.60
CA ARG A 67 11.77 18.01 -14.36
C ARG A 67 12.82 17.44 -15.30
N GLU A 68 12.64 17.66 -16.59
CA GLU A 68 13.69 17.37 -17.57
C GLU A 68 14.88 18.28 -17.29
N LEU A 69 16.05 17.69 -17.11
CA LEU A 69 17.30 18.42 -17.03
C LEU A 69 17.82 18.59 -18.46
N SER A 70 17.26 19.53 -19.21
CA SER A 70 17.86 19.97 -20.47
C SER A 70 19.16 20.72 -20.14
N GLY A 71 20.31 20.14 -20.47
CA GLY A 71 21.58 20.87 -20.48
C GLY A 71 21.53 22.03 -21.48
N PRO A 72 22.40 23.06 -21.34
CA PRO A 72 22.42 24.17 -22.27
C PRO A 72 22.61 23.64 -23.69
N THR A 73 21.65 23.90 -24.55
CA THR A 73 21.76 23.60 -25.98
C THR A 73 22.43 24.81 -26.62
N GLY A 74 23.72 24.68 -26.94
CA GLY A 74 24.48 25.64 -27.76
C GLY A 74 25.06 26.81 -27.00
#